data_AF-A0A9D8QBB9-F1
#
_entry.id   AF-A0A9D8QBB9-F1
#
_cell.length_a   1.000
_cell.length_b   1.000
_cell.length_c   1.000
_cell.angle_alpha   90.00
_cell.angle_beta   90.00
_cell.angle_gamma   90.00
#
_symmetry.space_group_name_H-M   'P 1'
#
loop_
_entity.id
_entity.type
_entity.pdbx_description
1 polymer ?
#
loop_
_entity_poly.entity_id
_entity_poly.type
_entity_poly.pdbx_seq_one_letter_code
_entity_poly.pdbx_strand_id
1 'polypeptide(L)'
;MALSMPRPFATKQGSFYLNVKVPLALRPLAKGQRVSLPAGDQHHSVLVGDKVVFSLRTKDPKVAKERFPLALNALNAFFESLGRPPQSLGRADVRALAGEIYKQAVSDIDHDDAVADEVEAYRDAIAEATQHYLSEGASEKIAELEAAIEMPGERALLAWGLKHGDPQISREELLERYFGPMVDEVVAKYQMRVDAGTRHKLLLAAEQLGQDFIETAERHLKQFDFSDPVGEKRRASRSHPPSSCAGSGGGPVVCVRLTRLS
;
A
#
# COMPACT_ATOMS: atom_id res chain seq x y z
N MET A 1 40.53 -3.55 15.40
CA MET A 1 39.59 -2.42 15.63
C MET A 1 38.17 -2.95 15.49
N ALA A 2 37.39 -2.97 16.56
CA ALA A 2 36.00 -3.42 16.48
C ALA A 2 35.15 -2.28 15.89
N LEU A 3 34.59 -2.49 14.69
CA LEU A 3 33.58 -1.60 14.12
C LEU A 3 32.42 -1.53 15.11
N SER A 4 32.22 -0.38 15.72
CA SER A 4 31.10 -0.15 16.63
C SER A 4 29.81 -0.51 15.92
N MET A 5 29.14 -1.57 16.37
CA MET A 5 27.84 -1.97 15.82
C MET A 5 26.87 -0.79 15.86
N PRO A 6 26.03 -0.59 14.83
CA PRO A 6 24.97 0.41 14.86
C PRO A 6 24.06 0.15 16.08
N ARG A 7 23.73 1.19 16.84
CA ARG A 7 22.92 1.09 18.06
C ARG A 7 21.62 1.89 17.92
N PRO A 8 20.52 1.46 18.57
CA PRO A 8 19.30 2.23 18.61
C PRO A 8 19.53 3.56 19.35
N PHE A 9 18.99 4.65 18.80
CA PHE A 9 19.09 5.99 19.38
C PHE A 9 17.91 6.25 20.32
N ALA A 10 18.18 6.59 21.58
CA ALA A 10 17.15 7.03 22.52
C ALA A 10 16.89 8.53 22.37
N THR A 11 15.63 8.94 22.33
CA THR A 11 15.27 10.37 22.44
C THR A 11 15.18 10.81 23.89
N LYS A 12 15.12 12.14 24.11
CA LYS A 12 14.87 12.74 25.44
C LYS A 12 13.58 12.23 26.10
N GLN A 13 12.62 11.73 25.31
CA GLN A 13 11.33 11.20 25.74
C GLN A 13 11.36 9.68 26.02
N GLY A 14 12.51 9.03 25.86
CA GLY A 14 12.72 7.61 26.15
C GLY A 14 12.36 6.63 25.03
N SER A 15 11.89 7.12 23.87
CA SER A 15 11.58 6.26 22.72
C SER A 15 12.83 5.96 21.89
N PHE A 16 12.94 4.71 21.41
CA PHE A 16 14.08 4.27 20.60
C PHE A 16 13.82 4.36 19.10
N TYR A 17 14.83 4.80 18.34
CA TYR A 17 14.76 5.00 16.89
C TYR A 17 15.93 4.34 16.16
N LEU A 18 15.65 3.89 14.95
CA LEU A 18 16.63 3.65 13.90
C LEU A 18 16.90 4.99 13.19
N ASN A 19 18.17 5.35 13.04
CA ASN A 19 18.59 6.56 12.33
C ASN A 19 19.81 6.21 11.47
N VAL A 20 19.56 5.97 10.18
CA VAL A 20 20.57 5.51 9.23
C VAL A 20 20.62 6.47 8.05
N LYS A 21 21.84 6.89 7.67
CA LYS A 21 22.06 7.71 6.48
C LYS A 21 21.93 6.84 5.23
N VAL A 22 21.25 7.36 4.21
CA VAL A 22 21.18 6.70 2.90
C VAL A 22 22.55 6.81 2.21
N PRO A 23 23.12 5.72 1.68
CA PRO A 23 24.37 5.73 0.92
C PRO A 23 24.31 6.74 -0.23
N LEU A 24 25.37 7.54 -0.41
CA LEU A 24 25.39 8.66 -1.36
C LEU A 24 25.01 8.24 -2.78
N ALA A 25 25.53 7.10 -3.24
CA ALA A 25 25.25 6.53 -4.56
C ALA A 25 23.78 6.13 -4.75
N LEU A 26 23.07 5.80 -3.67
CA LEU A 26 21.67 5.36 -3.72
C LEU A 26 20.67 6.49 -3.46
N ARG A 27 21.09 7.64 -2.92
CA ARG A 27 20.21 8.78 -2.66
C ARG A 27 19.31 9.20 -3.83
N PRO A 28 19.81 9.35 -5.07
CA PRO A 28 18.95 9.77 -6.18
C PRO A 28 17.87 8.73 -6.51
N LEU A 29 18.13 7.45 -6.22
CA LEU A 29 17.15 6.37 -6.43
C LEU A 29 16.22 6.20 -5.23
N ALA A 30 16.72 6.38 -4.02
CA ALA A 30 16.01 6.14 -2.77
C ALA A 30 15.06 7.28 -2.40
N LYS A 31 15.40 8.52 -2.76
CA LYS A 31 14.67 9.71 -2.30
C LYS A 31 13.23 9.69 -2.80
N GLY A 32 12.28 9.82 -1.88
CA GLY A 32 10.84 9.79 -2.17
C GLY A 32 10.24 8.39 -2.26
N GLN A 33 11.05 7.32 -2.27
CA GLN A 33 10.52 5.97 -2.18
C GLN A 33 10.06 5.66 -0.75
N ARG A 34 9.12 4.72 -0.65
CA ARG A 34 8.65 4.16 0.61
C ARG A 34 9.35 2.83 0.89
N VAL A 35 9.74 2.62 2.14
CA VAL A 35 10.28 1.34 2.63
C VAL A 35 9.43 0.84 3.79
N SER A 36 9.07 -0.44 3.76
CA SER A 36 8.39 -1.10 4.87
C SER A 36 9.41 -1.64 5.86
N LEU A 37 9.38 -1.15 7.11
CA LEU A 37 10.28 -1.56 8.19
C LEU A 37 9.50 -2.21 9.34
N PRO A 38 10.00 -3.32 9.90
CA PRO A 38 9.36 -4.00 11.02
C PRO A 38 9.61 -3.28 12.36
N ALA A 39 8.59 -3.18 13.20
CA ALA A 39 8.66 -2.79 14.60
C ALA A 39 7.87 -3.79 15.47
N GLY A 40 8.51 -4.90 15.84
CA GLY A 40 7.80 -6.03 16.44
C GLY A 40 7.07 -6.81 15.35
N ASP A 41 5.80 -7.13 15.59
CA ASP A 41 4.97 -7.90 14.64
C ASP A 41 4.30 -7.03 13.56
N GLN A 42 4.45 -5.70 13.67
CA GLN A 42 3.89 -4.74 12.72
C GLN A 42 4.94 -4.22 11.76
N HIS A 43 4.52 -4.01 10.51
CA HIS A 43 5.29 -3.34 9.48
C HIS A 43 4.79 -1.92 9.29
N HIS A 44 5.71 -0.96 9.14
CA HIS A 44 5.36 0.43 8.92
C HIS A 44 6.08 0.97 7.68
N SER A 45 5.32 1.64 6.83
CA SER A 45 5.84 2.32 5.64
C SER A 45 6.44 3.67 6.02
N VAL A 46 7.68 3.92 5.62
CA VAL A 46 8.43 5.16 5.91
C VAL A 46 8.96 5.75 4.62
N LEU A 47 8.81 7.07 4.47
CA LEU A 47 9.38 7.80 3.33
C LEU A 47 10.89 7.98 3.49
N VAL A 48 11.64 7.62 2.45
CA VAL A 48 13.10 7.68 2.45
C VAL A 48 13.57 9.05 1.97
N GLY A 49 14.23 9.79 2.87
CA GLY A 49 14.94 11.04 2.57
C GLY A 49 16.46 10.84 2.49
N ASP A 50 17.25 11.85 2.86
CA ASP A 50 18.71 11.70 3.00
C ASP A 50 19.11 10.80 4.19
N LYS A 51 18.18 10.67 5.14
CA LYS A 51 18.25 9.78 6.30
C LYS A 51 16.91 9.07 6.43
N VAL A 52 16.96 7.82 6.86
CA VAL A 52 15.79 7.07 7.29
C VAL A 52 15.75 7.13 8.81
N VAL A 53 14.72 7.78 9.34
CA VAL A 53 14.45 7.85 10.77
C VAL A 53 13.16 7.07 11.04
N PHE A 54 13.25 6.03 11.86
CA PHE A 54 12.14 5.14 12.13
C PHE A 54 12.04 4.83 13.62
N SER A 55 10.84 4.94 14.19
CA SER A 55 10.59 4.61 15.59
C SER A 55 10.47 3.11 15.76
N LEU A 56 11.20 2.52 16.72
CA LEU A 56 11.07 1.11 17.09
C LEU A 56 9.83 0.84 17.98
N ARG A 57 9.01 1.87 18.21
CA ARG A 57 7.74 1.82 18.97
C ARG A 57 7.91 1.18 20.35
N THR A 58 9.02 1.45 21.02
CA THR A 58 9.31 0.94 22.37
C THR A 58 10.12 1.94 23.18
N LYS A 59 9.90 1.90 24.50
CA LYS A 59 10.69 2.60 25.52
C LYS A 59 11.60 1.64 26.31
N ASP A 60 11.48 0.32 26.09
CA ASP A 60 12.33 -0.67 26.74
C ASP A 60 13.64 -0.86 25.93
N PRO A 61 14.82 -0.60 26.53
CA PRO A 61 16.11 -0.81 25.88
C PRO A 61 16.35 -2.24 25.40
N LYS A 62 15.83 -3.27 26.09
CA LYS A 62 16.00 -4.68 25.72
C LYS A 62 15.26 -4.99 24.44
N VAL A 63 13.97 -4.66 24.41
CA VAL A 63 13.11 -4.81 23.22
C VAL A 63 13.66 -3.98 22.04
N ALA A 64 14.17 -2.78 22.30
CA ALA A 64 14.79 -1.96 21.26
C ALA A 64 16.02 -2.64 20.64
N LYS A 65 16.85 -3.31 21.45
CA LYS A 65 18.05 -4.02 20.99
C LYS A 65 17.70 -5.23 20.11
N GLU A 66 16.54 -5.85 20.31
CA GLU A 66 16.03 -6.96 19.50
C GLU A 66 15.38 -6.48 18.20
N ARG A 67 14.57 -5.41 18.25
CA ARG A 67 13.89 -4.85 17.07
C ARG A 67 14.83 -4.12 16.12
N PHE A 68 15.86 -3.46 16.64
CA PHE A 68 16.81 -2.69 15.85
C PHE A 68 17.50 -3.50 14.73
N PRO A 69 18.12 -4.67 14.97
CA PRO A 69 18.75 -5.44 13.90
C PRO A 69 17.76 -5.93 12.84
N LEU A 70 16.52 -6.25 13.22
CA LEU A 70 15.47 -6.62 12.26
C LEU A 70 15.14 -5.46 11.32
N ALA A 71 14.90 -4.28 11.88
CA ALA A 71 14.64 -3.06 11.10
C ALA A 71 15.85 -2.66 10.24
N LEU A 72 17.07 -2.80 10.77
CA LEU A 72 18.30 -2.49 10.02
C LEU A 72 18.52 -3.47 8.87
N ASN A 73 18.29 -4.77 9.08
CA ASN A 73 18.41 -5.78 8.03
C ASN A 73 17.37 -5.56 6.93
N ALA A 74 16.13 -5.23 7.28
CA ALA A 74 15.10 -4.86 6.31
C ALA A 74 15.49 -3.62 5.48
N LEU A 75 16.08 -2.61 6.13
CA LEU A 75 16.57 -1.41 5.44
C LEU A 75 17.76 -1.72 4.52
N ASN A 76 18.67 -2.59 4.94
CA ASN A 76 19.80 -3.01 4.09
C ASN A 76 19.32 -3.80 2.87
N ALA A 77 18.35 -4.70 3.04
CA ALA A 77 17.74 -5.44 1.92
C ALA A 77 17.07 -4.49 0.92
N PHE A 78 16.42 -3.42 1.40
CA PHE A 78 15.91 -2.35 0.54
C PHE A 78 17.03 -1.63 -0.21
N PHE A 79 18.13 -1.27 0.45
CA PHE A 79 19.28 -0.64 -0.25
C PHE A 79 19.90 -1.57 -1.30
N GLU A 80 19.96 -2.88 -1.05
CA GLU A 80 20.39 -3.86 -2.05
C GLU A 80 19.40 -3.94 -3.23
N SER A 81 18.10 -3.84 -2.98
CA SER A 81 17.08 -3.84 -4.05
C SER A 81 17.15 -2.58 -4.91
N LEU A 82 17.54 -1.43 -4.35
CA LEU A 82 17.83 -0.21 -5.13
C LEU A 82 18.98 -0.40 -6.12
N GLY A 83 19.95 -1.25 -5.79
CA GLY A 83 21.05 -1.61 -6.70
C GLY A 83 20.61 -2.47 -7.88
N ARG A 84 19.39 -3.06 -7.83
CA ARG A 84 18.83 -3.87 -8.92
C ARG A 84 18.02 -3.00 -9.89
N PRO A 85 17.99 -3.35 -11.19
CA PRO A 85 17.14 -2.67 -12.14
C PRO A 85 15.66 -2.88 -11.80
N PRO A 86 14.77 -1.93 -12.19
CA PRO A 86 13.32 -2.14 -12.10
C PRO A 86 12.90 -3.44 -12.79
N GLN A 87 11.99 -4.17 -12.17
CA GLN A 87 11.51 -5.46 -12.63
C GLN A 87 10.21 -5.28 -13.43
N SER A 88 10.13 -5.98 -14.57
CA SER A 88 8.88 -6.19 -15.28
C SER A 88 8.16 -7.40 -14.67
N LEU A 89 6.93 -7.22 -14.21
CA LEU A 89 6.15 -8.32 -13.63
C LEU A 89 5.19 -8.95 -14.62
N GLY A 90 4.97 -10.26 -14.45
CA GLY A 90 3.99 -11.02 -15.21
C GLY A 90 2.56 -10.68 -14.77
N ARG A 91 1.58 -11.05 -15.60
CA ARG A 91 0.15 -10.82 -15.31
C ARG A 91 -0.30 -11.47 -13.99
N ALA A 92 0.24 -12.63 -13.66
CA ALA A 92 -0.08 -13.33 -12.41
C ALA A 92 0.41 -12.56 -11.18
N ASP A 93 1.65 -12.07 -11.21
CA ASP A 93 2.26 -11.32 -10.12
C ASP A 93 1.55 -9.98 -9.90
N VAL A 94 1.25 -9.25 -10.99
CA VAL A 94 0.46 -8.00 -10.94
C VAL A 94 -0.88 -8.23 -10.26
N ARG A 95 -1.61 -9.29 -10.65
CA ARG A 95 -2.91 -9.63 -10.04
C ARG A 95 -2.78 -10.05 -8.59
N ALA A 96 -1.69 -10.73 -8.23
CA ALA A 96 -1.43 -11.16 -6.86
C ALA A 96 -1.18 -9.94 -5.96
N LEU A 97 -0.33 -9.00 -6.41
CA LEU A 97 -0.01 -7.75 -5.72
C LEU A 97 -1.24 -6.84 -5.58
N ALA A 98 -1.98 -6.59 -6.67
CA ALA A 98 -3.21 -5.80 -6.59
C ALA A 98 -4.23 -6.46 -5.64
N GLY A 99 -4.29 -7.80 -5.61
CA GLY A 99 -5.11 -8.54 -4.68
C GLY A 99 -4.74 -8.35 -3.19
N GLU A 100 -3.51 -7.91 -2.87
CA GLU A 100 -3.17 -7.50 -1.50
C GLU A 100 -3.85 -6.19 -1.11
N ILE A 101 -4.02 -5.25 -2.05
CA ILE A 101 -4.75 -4.00 -1.82
C ILE A 101 -6.20 -4.33 -1.44
N TYR A 102 -6.86 -5.17 -2.24
CA TYR A 102 -8.23 -5.63 -1.97
C TYR A 102 -8.35 -6.32 -0.62
N LYS A 103 -7.46 -7.27 -0.33
CA LYS A 103 -7.48 -8.01 0.94
C LYS A 103 -7.31 -7.10 2.15
N GLN A 104 -6.44 -6.11 2.04
CA GLN A 104 -6.26 -5.14 3.11
C GLN A 104 -7.54 -4.34 3.31
N ALA A 105 -8.13 -3.80 2.23
CA ALA A 105 -9.36 -3.01 2.31
C ALA A 105 -10.55 -3.80 2.92
N VAL A 106 -10.75 -5.06 2.51
CA VAL A 106 -11.78 -5.93 3.10
C VAL A 106 -11.46 -6.23 4.57
N SER A 107 -10.20 -6.53 4.89
CA SER A 107 -9.80 -6.77 6.27
C SER A 107 -10.03 -5.56 7.16
N ASP A 108 -9.81 -4.34 6.65
CA ASP A 108 -9.97 -3.11 7.40
C ASP A 108 -11.46 -2.88 7.76
N ILE A 109 -12.38 -3.03 6.80
CA ILE A 109 -13.82 -2.88 7.10
C ILE A 109 -14.39 -4.01 7.97
N ASP A 110 -13.80 -5.21 7.93
CA ASP A 110 -14.28 -6.36 8.71
C ASP A 110 -13.81 -6.35 10.17
N HIS A 111 -12.69 -5.68 10.47
CA HIS A 111 -12.02 -5.77 11.78
C HIS A 111 -11.81 -4.42 12.47
N ASP A 112 -12.04 -3.30 11.78
CA ASP A 112 -11.93 -1.95 12.34
C ASP A 112 -13.27 -1.21 12.17
N ASP A 113 -14.06 -1.20 13.25
CA ASP A 113 -15.37 -0.54 13.30
C ASP A 113 -15.27 0.95 12.92
N ALA A 114 -14.16 1.63 13.26
CA ALA A 114 -14.00 3.03 12.91
C ALA A 114 -13.81 3.23 11.40
N VAL A 115 -13.12 2.30 10.73
CA VAL A 115 -13.01 2.31 9.26
C VAL A 115 -14.34 1.97 8.62
N ALA A 116 -15.06 0.98 9.14
CA ALA A 116 -16.39 0.62 8.65
C ALA A 116 -17.36 1.82 8.75
N ASP A 117 -17.41 2.49 9.90
CA ASP A 117 -18.22 3.69 10.14
C ASP A 117 -17.82 4.84 9.19
N GLU A 118 -16.52 5.08 8.99
CA GLU A 118 -16.03 6.11 8.06
C GLU A 118 -16.47 5.83 6.62
N VAL A 119 -16.35 4.57 6.17
CA VAL A 119 -16.75 4.15 4.82
C VAL A 119 -18.26 4.30 4.61
N GLU A 120 -19.07 3.90 5.59
CA GLU A 120 -20.53 4.04 5.53
C GLU A 120 -20.94 5.52 5.52
N ALA A 121 -20.41 6.32 6.45
CA ALA A 121 -20.70 7.76 6.52
C ALA A 121 -20.31 8.49 5.24
N TYR A 122 -19.15 8.16 4.67
CA TYR A 122 -18.68 8.75 3.41
C TYR A 122 -19.60 8.41 2.23
N ARG A 123 -20.04 7.15 2.13
CA ARG A 123 -20.95 6.71 1.07
C ARG A 123 -22.30 7.40 1.20
N ASP A 124 -22.86 7.45 2.40
CA ASP A 124 -24.19 8.01 2.62
C ASP A 124 -24.19 9.51 2.37
N ALA A 125 -23.13 10.23 2.75
CA ALA A 125 -22.94 11.64 2.42
C ALA A 125 -22.92 11.89 0.89
N ILE A 126 -22.20 11.07 0.11
CA ILE A 126 -22.20 11.17 -1.36
C ILE A 126 -23.60 10.90 -1.92
N ALA A 127 -24.28 9.87 -1.43
CA ALA A 127 -25.60 9.48 -1.92
C ALA A 127 -26.65 10.57 -1.64
N GLU A 128 -26.63 11.15 -0.43
CA GLU A 128 -27.51 12.25 -0.04
C GLU A 128 -27.23 13.50 -0.87
N ALA A 129 -25.96 13.90 -1.03
CA ALA A 129 -25.58 15.04 -1.85
C ALA A 129 -25.99 14.83 -3.32
N THR A 130 -25.75 13.64 -3.88
CA THR A 130 -26.17 13.32 -5.25
C THR A 130 -27.70 13.41 -5.39
N GLN A 131 -28.45 12.86 -4.43
CA GLN A 131 -29.90 12.91 -4.44
C GLN A 131 -30.45 14.33 -4.30
N HIS A 132 -29.79 15.18 -3.51
CA HIS A 132 -30.12 16.60 -3.39
C HIS A 132 -30.07 17.28 -4.76
N TYR A 133 -28.94 17.19 -5.47
CA TYR A 133 -28.80 17.81 -6.79
C TYR A 133 -29.72 17.22 -7.87
N LEU A 134 -30.00 15.92 -7.80
CA LEU A 134 -31.01 15.29 -8.66
C LEU A 134 -32.40 15.89 -8.43
N SER A 135 -32.77 16.16 -7.18
CA SER A 135 -34.06 16.75 -6.82
C SER A 135 -34.22 18.20 -7.29
N GLU A 136 -33.09 18.92 -7.45
CA GLU A 136 -33.04 20.27 -8.02
C GLU A 136 -33.07 20.29 -9.55
N GLY A 137 -33.10 19.10 -10.19
CA GLY A 137 -33.21 18.96 -11.65
C GLY A 137 -31.86 18.85 -12.37
N ALA A 138 -30.76 18.67 -11.66
CA ALA A 138 -29.47 18.36 -12.29
C ALA A 138 -29.53 16.98 -12.98
N SER A 139 -28.81 16.83 -14.09
CA SER A 139 -28.59 15.51 -14.68
C SER A 139 -27.69 14.65 -13.76
N GLU A 140 -27.81 13.32 -13.83
CA GLU A 140 -27.02 12.36 -13.03
C GLU A 140 -25.52 12.70 -12.99
N LYS A 141 -24.89 12.93 -14.16
CA LYS A 141 -23.45 13.27 -14.23
C LYS A 141 -23.10 14.57 -13.49
N ILE A 142 -23.98 15.58 -13.55
CA ILE A 142 -23.77 16.87 -12.87
C ILE A 142 -24.01 16.70 -11.37
N ALA A 143 -25.06 15.99 -10.97
CA ALA A 143 -25.35 15.73 -9.56
C ALA A 143 -24.19 14.99 -8.87
N GLU A 144 -23.61 13.97 -9.52
CA GLU A 144 -22.44 13.27 -8.99
C GLU A 144 -21.19 14.17 -8.93
N LEU A 145 -21.04 15.11 -9.87
CA LEU A 145 -19.92 16.05 -9.86
C LEU A 145 -20.03 17.02 -8.69
N GLU A 146 -21.20 17.64 -8.53
CA GLU A 146 -21.45 18.61 -7.47
C GLU A 146 -21.33 17.93 -6.10
N ALA A 147 -21.89 16.72 -5.93
CA ALA A 147 -21.66 15.90 -4.75
C ALA A 147 -20.17 15.66 -4.49
N ALA A 148 -19.41 15.30 -5.53
CA ALA A 148 -17.97 15.09 -5.40
C ALA A 148 -17.18 16.36 -5.03
N ILE A 149 -17.62 17.55 -5.47
CA ILE A 149 -17.03 18.85 -5.11
C ILE A 149 -17.27 19.17 -3.63
N GLU A 150 -18.45 18.82 -3.10
CA GLU A 150 -18.79 19.06 -1.69
C GLU A 150 -18.05 18.13 -0.72
N MET A 151 -17.68 16.93 -1.18
CA MET A 151 -17.00 15.97 -0.32
C MET A 151 -15.62 16.47 0.14
N PRO A 152 -15.25 16.25 1.41
CA PRO A 152 -13.92 16.59 1.88
C PRO A 152 -12.84 15.75 1.19
N GLY A 153 -11.79 16.43 0.72
CA GLY A 153 -10.63 15.83 0.10
C GLY A 153 -10.78 15.57 -1.40
N GLU A 154 -9.73 15.05 -2.03
CA GLU A 154 -9.68 14.88 -3.49
C GLU A 154 -10.30 13.56 -3.98
N ARG A 155 -10.61 12.61 -3.09
CA ARG A 155 -10.96 11.24 -3.48
C ARG A 155 -12.27 11.15 -4.28
N ALA A 156 -13.30 11.91 -3.90
CA ALA A 156 -14.58 11.88 -4.62
C ALA A 156 -14.42 12.43 -6.04
N LEU A 157 -13.71 13.57 -6.18
CA LEU A 157 -13.41 14.19 -7.47
C LEU A 157 -12.59 13.26 -8.36
N LEU A 158 -11.57 12.62 -7.81
CA LEU A 158 -10.75 11.65 -8.56
C LEU A 158 -11.57 10.43 -8.99
N ALA A 159 -12.46 9.91 -8.13
CA ALA A 159 -13.36 8.81 -8.47
C ALA A 159 -14.37 9.20 -9.57
N TRP A 160 -14.94 10.40 -9.49
CA TRP A 160 -15.81 10.96 -10.52
C TRP A 160 -15.06 11.10 -11.85
N GLY A 161 -13.83 11.64 -11.82
CA GLY A 161 -12.98 11.78 -13.00
C GLY A 161 -12.62 10.44 -13.64
N LEU A 162 -12.36 9.40 -12.83
CA LEU A 162 -12.12 8.04 -13.33
C LEU A 162 -13.36 7.45 -14.02
N LYS A 163 -14.56 7.73 -13.49
CA LYS A 163 -15.85 7.24 -14.02
C LYS A 163 -16.24 7.95 -15.32
N HIS A 164 -16.13 9.28 -15.35
CA HIS A 164 -16.72 10.12 -16.41
C HIS A 164 -15.72 10.77 -17.36
N GLY A 165 -14.42 10.68 -17.05
CA GLY A 165 -13.35 11.42 -17.71
C GLY A 165 -13.25 12.86 -17.22
N ASP A 166 -12.02 13.36 -17.10
CA ASP A 166 -11.72 14.74 -16.77
C ASP A 166 -11.07 15.45 -17.99
N PRO A 167 -11.52 16.65 -18.37
CA PRO A 167 -10.97 17.38 -19.52
C PRO A 167 -9.58 17.98 -19.26
N GLN A 168 -9.19 18.16 -18.00
CA GLN A 168 -7.92 18.77 -17.58
C GLN A 168 -6.89 17.74 -17.14
N ILE A 169 -7.33 16.61 -16.57
CA ILE A 169 -6.47 15.59 -16.01
C ILE A 169 -6.52 14.32 -16.87
N SER A 170 -5.35 13.83 -17.26
CA SER A 170 -5.27 12.56 -18.00
C SER A 170 -5.76 11.39 -17.16
N ARG A 171 -6.28 10.35 -17.82
CA ARG A 171 -6.72 9.13 -17.11
C ARG A 171 -5.57 8.46 -16.37
N GLU A 172 -4.36 8.47 -16.92
CA GLU A 172 -3.18 7.94 -16.25
C GLU A 172 -2.88 8.70 -14.96
N GLU A 173 -2.99 10.03 -14.97
CA GLU A 173 -2.77 10.86 -13.79
C GLU A 173 -3.87 10.69 -12.73
N LEU A 174 -5.13 10.53 -13.14
CA LEU A 174 -6.22 10.18 -12.23
C LEU A 174 -5.96 8.85 -11.51
N LEU A 175 -5.52 7.83 -12.25
CA LEU A 175 -5.16 6.53 -11.68
C LEU A 175 -3.99 6.65 -10.70
N GLU A 176 -2.94 7.38 -11.07
CA GLU A 176 -1.77 7.59 -10.21
C GLU A 176 -2.14 8.34 -8.92
N ARG A 177 -2.98 9.37 -8.99
CA ARG A 177 -3.41 10.13 -7.80
C ARG A 177 -4.32 9.30 -6.89
N TYR A 178 -5.24 8.51 -7.46
CA TYR A 178 -6.18 7.71 -6.68
C TYR A 178 -5.56 6.43 -6.11
N PHE A 179 -4.92 5.62 -6.96
CA PHE A 179 -4.40 4.29 -6.59
C PHE A 179 -2.89 4.25 -6.35
N GLY A 180 -2.12 5.25 -6.81
CA GLY A 180 -0.67 5.28 -6.67
C GLY A 180 -0.19 5.11 -5.23
N PRO A 181 -0.76 5.79 -4.23
CA PRO A 181 -0.39 5.58 -2.82
C PRO A 181 -0.56 4.13 -2.35
N MET A 182 -1.65 3.46 -2.73
CA MET A 182 -1.90 2.05 -2.38
C MET A 182 -0.93 1.10 -3.07
N VAL A 183 -0.65 1.36 -4.36
CA VAL A 183 0.34 0.59 -5.12
C VAL A 183 1.74 0.77 -4.52
N ASP A 184 2.11 2.00 -4.13
CA ASP A 184 3.39 2.30 -3.50
C ASP A 184 3.54 1.56 -2.16
N GLU A 185 2.48 1.49 -1.36
CA GLU A 185 2.49 0.75 -0.10
C GLU A 185 2.71 -0.75 -0.30
N VAL A 186 2.02 -1.36 -1.27
CA VAL A 186 2.19 -2.79 -1.57
C VAL A 186 3.58 -3.06 -2.15
N VAL A 187 4.06 -2.25 -3.09
CA VAL A 187 5.40 -2.39 -3.66
C VAL A 187 6.48 -2.21 -2.58
N ALA A 188 6.29 -1.26 -1.66
CA ALA A 188 7.18 -1.04 -0.51
C ALA A 188 7.16 -2.20 0.49
N LYS A 189 5.99 -2.81 0.73
CA LYS A 189 5.82 -4.00 1.58
C LYS A 189 6.68 -5.17 1.11
N TYR A 190 6.77 -5.36 -0.21
CA TYR A 190 7.62 -6.40 -0.82
C TYR A 190 9.03 -5.91 -1.19
N GLN A 191 9.37 -4.66 -0.89
CA GLN A 191 10.68 -4.03 -1.18
C GLN A 191 11.10 -4.14 -2.65
N MET A 192 10.12 -4.06 -3.56
CA MET A 192 10.31 -4.23 -4.99
C MET A 192 10.50 -2.90 -5.71
N ARG A 193 11.16 -2.93 -6.87
CA ARG A 193 11.15 -1.83 -7.84
C ARG A 193 10.50 -2.32 -9.11
N VAL A 194 9.41 -1.68 -9.51
CA VAL A 194 8.69 -2.03 -10.74
C VAL A 194 8.97 -0.99 -11.81
N ASP A 195 9.01 -1.42 -13.07
CA ASP A 195 9.08 -0.49 -14.20
C ASP A 195 7.75 0.24 -14.44
N ALA A 196 7.77 1.27 -15.29
CA ALA A 196 6.59 2.08 -15.60
C ALA A 196 5.46 1.26 -16.22
N GLY A 197 5.78 0.27 -17.06
CA GLY A 197 4.78 -0.59 -17.69
C GLY A 197 4.07 -1.50 -16.67
N THR A 198 4.80 -2.00 -15.68
CA THR A 198 4.26 -2.79 -14.59
C THR A 198 3.48 -1.92 -13.61
N ARG A 199 3.95 -0.71 -13.32
CA ARG A 199 3.20 0.25 -12.50
C ARG A 199 1.83 0.54 -13.11
N HIS A 200 1.78 0.84 -14.40
CA HIS A 200 0.52 1.07 -15.10
C HIS A 200 -0.42 -0.15 -15.02
N LYS A 201 0.11 -1.37 -15.21
CA LYS A 201 -0.68 -2.61 -15.05
C LYS A 201 -1.20 -2.80 -13.62
N LEU A 202 -0.42 -2.42 -12.60
CA LEU A 202 -0.84 -2.47 -11.19
C LEU A 202 -1.98 -1.50 -10.92
N LEU A 203 -1.92 -0.27 -11.44
CA LEU A 203 -2.99 0.72 -11.30
C LEU A 203 -4.31 0.23 -11.92
N LEU A 204 -4.26 -0.32 -13.14
CA LEU A 204 -5.45 -0.90 -13.78
C LEU A 204 -6.01 -2.11 -13.00
N ALA A 205 -5.12 -2.94 -12.46
CA ALA A 205 -5.55 -4.07 -11.65
C ALA A 205 -6.14 -3.63 -10.30
N ALA A 206 -5.64 -2.53 -9.72
CA ALA A 206 -6.17 -1.93 -8.50
C ALA A 206 -7.54 -1.28 -8.73
N GLU A 207 -7.72 -0.59 -9.86
CA GLU A 207 -9.02 -0.02 -10.26
C GLU A 207 -10.11 -1.08 -10.36
N GLN A 208 -9.84 -2.17 -11.08
CA GLN A 208 -10.79 -3.29 -11.19
C GLN A 208 -11.16 -3.86 -9.81
N LEU A 209 -10.16 -3.98 -8.94
CA LEU A 209 -10.38 -4.47 -7.58
C LEU A 209 -11.08 -3.48 -6.66
N GLY A 210 -10.93 -2.18 -6.91
CA GLY A 210 -11.68 -1.13 -6.22
C GLY A 210 -13.17 -1.23 -6.54
N GLN A 211 -13.52 -1.52 -7.80
CA GLN A 211 -14.91 -1.78 -8.19
C GLN A 211 -15.47 -3.04 -7.51
N ASP A 212 -14.71 -4.14 -7.55
CA ASP A 212 -15.05 -5.38 -6.84
C ASP A 212 -15.22 -5.15 -5.32
N PHE A 213 -14.41 -4.25 -4.74
CA PHE A 213 -14.48 -3.89 -3.32
C PHE A 213 -15.75 -3.12 -2.97
N ILE A 214 -16.22 -2.20 -3.80
CA ILE A 214 -17.45 -1.44 -3.55
C ILE A 214 -18.63 -2.42 -3.36
N GLU A 215 -18.77 -3.41 -4.26
CA GLU A 215 -19.82 -4.43 -4.16
C GLU A 215 -19.68 -5.31 -2.90
N THR A 216 -18.45 -5.65 -2.51
CA THR A 216 -18.20 -6.42 -1.29
C THR A 216 -18.50 -5.60 -0.03
N ALA A 217 -18.07 -4.33 0.02
CA ALA A 217 -18.33 -3.43 1.13
C ALA A 217 -19.83 -3.21 1.34
N GLU A 218 -20.61 -3.06 0.27
CA GLU A 218 -22.07 -2.96 0.37
C GLU A 218 -22.71 -4.20 1.01
N ARG A 219 -22.26 -5.41 0.65
CA ARG A 219 -22.77 -6.65 1.24
C ARG A 219 -22.39 -6.79 2.70
N HIS A 220 -21.13 -6.52 3.04
CA HIS A 220 -20.64 -6.64 4.41
C HIS A 220 -21.32 -5.62 5.34
N LEU A 221 -21.42 -4.36 4.92
CA LEU A 221 -21.90 -3.27 5.77
C LEU A 221 -23.44 -3.19 5.84
N LYS A 222 -24.16 -3.34 4.72
CA LYS A 222 -25.64 -3.22 4.71
C LYS A 222 -26.37 -4.54 4.94
N GLN A 223 -25.85 -5.62 4.35
CA GLN A 223 -26.55 -6.91 4.32
C GLN A 223 -26.06 -7.86 5.41
N PHE A 224 -24.98 -7.49 6.13
CA PHE A 224 -24.28 -8.35 7.08
C PHE A 224 -23.88 -9.71 6.46
N ASP A 225 -23.66 -9.72 5.14
CA ASP A 225 -23.19 -10.88 4.39
C ASP A 225 -21.68 -10.76 4.17
N PHE A 226 -20.91 -11.51 4.95
CA PHE A 226 -19.44 -11.55 4.93
C PHE A 226 -18.87 -12.50 3.85
N SER A 227 -19.67 -12.87 2.85
CA SER A 227 -19.23 -13.72 1.75
C SER A 227 -18.31 -12.95 0.78
N ASP A 228 -17.09 -13.45 0.54
CA ASP A 228 -16.11 -12.83 -0.36
C ASP A 228 -15.81 -13.70 -1.60
N PRO A 229 -16.71 -13.77 -2.60
CA PRO A 229 -16.53 -14.57 -3.80
C PRO A 229 -15.33 -14.11 -4.64
N VAL A 230 -14.96 -12.83 -4.56
CA VAL A 230 -13.80 -12.26 -5.26
C VAL A 230 -12.50 -12.79 -4.63
N GLY A 231 -12.39 -12.78 -3.31
CA GLY A 231 -11.25 -13.36 -2.59
C GLY A 231 -11.20 -14.88 -2.69
N GLU A 232 -12.33 -15.58 -2.71
CA GLU A 232 -12.38 -17.04 -2.93
C GLU A 232 -11.86 -17.46 -4.29
N LYS A 233 -12.33 -16.83 -5.38
CA LYS A 233 -11.81 -17.04 -6.75
C LYS A 233 -10.30 -16.79 -6.83
N ARG A 234 -9.79 -15.85 -6.04
CA ARG A 234 -8.35 -15.52 -5.97
C ARG A 234 -7.55 -16.48 -5.11
N ARG A 235 -8.11 -17.01 -4.01
CA ARG A 235 -7.47 -18.09 -3.22
C ARG A 235 -7.31 -19.36 -4.05
N ALA A 236 -8.31 -19.70 -4.87
CA ALA A 236 -8.26 -20.84 -5.78
C ALA A 236 -7.16 -20.72 -6.86
N SER A 237 -6.74 -19.50 -7.22
CA SER A 237 -5.68 -19.25 -8.23
C SER A 237 -4.28 -19.03 -7.65
N ARG A 238 -4.14 -18.81 -6.33
CA ARG A 238 -2.84 -18.67 -5.64
C ARG A 238 -2.26 -20.04 -5.26
N SER A 239 -1.69 -20.77 -6.21
CA SER A 239 -0.82 -21.90 -5.88
C SER A 239 0.65 -21.51 -5.64
N HIS A 240 1.08 -20.29 -5.99
CA HIS A 240 2.47 -19.84 -5.81
C HIS A 240 2.54 -18.35 -5.42
N PRO A 241 3.35 -17.96 -4.40
CA PRO A 241 3.76 -16.56 -4.26
C PRO A 241 4.53 -16.12 -5.52
N PRO A 242 4.57 -14.82 -5.85
CA PRO A 242 5.36 -14.33 -6.99
C PRO A 242 6.78 -14.86 -6.82
N SER A 243 7.20 -15.72 -7.74
CA SER A 243 8.52 -16.32 -7.70
C SER A 243 9.51 -15.18 -7.83
N SER A 244 10.31 -14.91 -6.79
CA SER A 244 11.53 -14.16 -6.96
C SER A 244 12.37 -14.95 -7.96
N CYS A 245 12.37 -14.54 -9.23
CA CYS A 245 13.03 -15.29 -10.28
C CYS A 245 14.51 -15.44 -9.97
N ALA A 246 14.89 -16.71 -9.90
CA ALA A 246 16.24 -17.24 -9.92
C ALA A 246 17.14 -16.48 -10.90
N GLY A 247 18.13 -15.76 -10.36
CA GLY A 247 19.35 -15.49 -11.09
C GLY A 247 20.21 -16.75 -11.03
N SER A 248 20.39 -17.44 -12.17
CA SER A 248 21.38 -18.49 -12.28
C SER A 248 22.77 -17.86 -12.15
N GLY A 249 23.42 -18.05 -11.00
CA GLY A 249 24.76 -17.55 -10.75
C GLY A 249 25.19 -18.02 -9.36
N GLY A 250 26.05 -19.04 -9.33
CA GLY A 250 26.39 -19.81 -8.14
C GLY A 250 26.79 -18.98 -6.92
N GLY A 251 26.05 -19.19 -5.84
CA GLY A 251 26.35 -18.71 -4.49
C GLY A 251 25.17 -19.05 -3.58
N PRO A 252 25.38 -19.46 -2.31
CA PRO A 252 24.30 -19.93 -1.45
C PRO A 252 23.46 -18.73 -1.01
N VAL A 253 22.39 -18.44 -1.76
CA VAL A 253 21.34 -17.51 -1.31
C VAL A 253 20.45 -18.29 -0.35
N VAL A 254 20.50 -17.90 0.93
CA VAL A 254 19.60 -18.41 1.96
C VAL A 254 18.18 -18.01 1.58
N CYS A 255 17.46 -18.94 0.97
CA CYS A 255 16.07 -18.81 0.63
C CYS A 255 15.25 -18.96 1.92
N VAL A 256 14.88 -17.84 2.55
CA VAL A 256 13.95 -17.88 3.68
C VAL A 256 12.56 -18.24 3.14
N ARG A 257 12.25 -19.55 3.17
CA ARG A 257 10.88 -20.05 3.08
C ARG A 257 10.11 -19.48 4.27
N LEU A 258 9.24 -18.51 4.01
CA LEU A 258 8.16 -18.17 4.93
C LEU A 258 7.15 -19.34 4.90
N THR A 259 7.39 -20.32 5.77
CA THR A 259 6.38 -21.31 6.17
C THR A 259 5.19 -20.57 6.79
N ARG A 260 4.00 -20.87 6.27
CA ARG A 260 2.71 -20.59 6.94
C ARG A 260 2.82 -21.02 8.40
N LEU A 261 2.54 -20.09 9.31
CA LEU A 261 2.09 -20.44 10.65
C LEU A 261 0.58 -20.21 10.70
N SER A 262 -0.06 -21.23 11.26
CA SER A 262 -1.49 -21.51 11.34
C SER A 262 -2.30 -20.48 12.10
#